data_AF-A0A661TN20-F1
#
_entry.id   AF-A0A661TN20-F1
#
_cell.length_a   1.000
_cell.length_b   1.000
_cell.length_c   1.000
_cell.angle_alpha   90.00
_cell.angle_beta   90.00
_cell.angle_gamma   90.00
#
_symmetry.space_group_name_H-M   'P 1'
#
loop_
_entity.id
_entity.type
_entity.pdbx_description
1 polymer ?
#
loop_
_entity_poly.entity_id
_entity_poly.type
_entity_poly.pdbx_seq_one_letter_code
_entity_poly.pdbx_strand_id
1 'polypeptide(L)'
;MTYKKSLNSIGTSIFLCYNINTMSRQCAICGKKSKMSGQRKKLMSRYNPTYKKRKYPNLQWATLPSGQRVKACAKCIKSLSKKKS
;
A
#
# COMPACT_ATOMS: atom_id res chain seq x y z
N MET A 1 -39.08 -38.06 -20.58
CA MET A 1 -39.18 -36.63 -20.96
C MET A 1 -39.05 -35.80 -19.69
N THR A 2 -38.14 -34.86 -19.49
CA THR A 2 -37.14 -34.22 -20.35
C THR A 2 -36.24 -33.38 -19.43
N TYR A 3 -34.94 -33.69 -19.45
CA TYR A 3 -33.76 -32.83 -19.29
C TYR A 3 -33.59 -31.85 -18.11
N LYS A 4 -32.42 -32.01 -17.47
CA LYS A 4 -31.61 -30.93 -16.87
C LYS A 4 -31.60 -29.70 -17.80
N LYS A 5 -31.84 -28.50 -17.25
CA LYS A 5 -31.35 -27.26 -17.88
C LYS A 5 -30.67 -26.38 -16.84
N SER A 6 -29.43 -26.07 -17.19
CA SER A 6 -28.47 -25.25 -16.50
C SER A 6 -28.57 -23.79 -16.92
N LEU A 7 -27.87 -22.94 -16.15
CA LEU A 7 -27.24 -21.66 -16.51
C LEU A 7 -28.10 -20.38 -16.51
N ASN A 8 -27.65 -19.48 -15.61
CA ASN A 8 -27.30 -18.08 -15.84
C ASN A 8 -28.39 -17.08 -16.25
N SER A 9 -28.57 -16.04 -15.43
CA SER A 9 -28.37 -14.63 -15.84
C SER A 9 -28.75 -13.68 -14.69
N ILE A 10 -27.77 -12.94 -14.17
CA ILE A 10 -27.66 -11.48 -14.25
C ILE A 10 -28.73 -10.73 -13.45
N GLY A 11 -28.31 -10.27 -12.27
CA GLY A 11 -28.99 -9.26 -11.45
C GLY A 11 -27.93 -8.43 -10.74
N THR A 12 -27.16 -7.69 -11.51
CA THR A 12 -26.20 -6.69 -11.05
C THR A 12 -26.90 -5.61 -10.24
N SER A 13 -26.27 -5.19 -9.13
CA SER A 13 -26.11 -3.81 -8.67
C SER A 13 -26.34 -3.67 -7.17
N ILE A 14 -25.52 -2.80 -6.59
CA ILE A 14 -25.58 -2.20 -5.25
C ILE A 14 -24.76 -2.95 -4.16
N PHE A 15 -23.69 -2.25 -3.71
CA PHE A 15 -22.72 -2.60 -2.67
C PHE A 15 -21.73 -3.73 -3.01
N LEU A 16 -20.62 -3.46 -3.69
CA LEU A 16 -19.36 -3.07 -3.03
C LEU A 16 -18.50 -2.15 -3.94
N CYS A 17 -19.10 -1.11 -4.51
CA CYS A 17 -18.34 0.02 -5.09
C CYS A 17 -17.74 0.92 -4.01
N TYR A 18 -16.98 0.40 -3.05
CA TYR A 18 -16.18 1.24 -2.16
C TYR A 18 -14.92 0.52 -1.67
N ASN A 19 -14.03 0.11 -2.59
CA ASN A 19 -12.61 0.15 -2.26
C ASN A 19 -12.12 1.60 -2.40
N ILE A 20 -12.70 2.49 -1.59
CA ILE A 20 -12.10 3.77 -1.28
C ILE A 20 -10.87 3.40 -0.46
N ASN A 21 -9.73 3.26 -1.14
CA ASN A 21 -8.44 3.44 -0.49
C ASN A 21 -8.41 4.90 -0.03
N THR A 22 -9.07 5.15 1.10
CA THR A 22 -9.13 6.44 1.78
C THR A 22 -7.70 6.93 1.96
N MET A 23 -7.51 8.23 1.69
CA MET A 23 -6.36 9.13 1.90
C MET A 23 -5.34 8.71 2.98
N SER A 24 -4.75 7.53 2.84
CA SER A 24 -3.82 6.95 3.78
C SER A 24 -2.43 7.06 3.17
N ARG A 25 -1.47 7.51 3.98
CA ARG A 25 -0.05 7.49 3.62
C ARG A 25 0.43 6.04 3.68
N GLN A 26 -0.11 5.19 2.80
CA GLN A 26 0.11 3.77 2.72
C GLN A 26 0.58 3.37 1.33
N CYS A 27 1.48 2.39 1.27
CA CYS A 27 1.91 1.82 0.01
C CYS A 27 0.82 0.89 -0.55
N ALA A 28 0.44 1.09 -1.82
CA ALA A 28 -0.55 0.22 -2.49
C ALA A 28 -0.06 -1.23 -2.69
N ILE A 29 1.25 -1.46 -2.78
CA ILE A 29 1.81 -2.78 -3.09
C ILE A 29 2.06 -3.62 -1.83
N CYS A 30 2.59 -3.01 -0.77
CA CYS A 30 3.05 -3.73 0.43
C CYS A 30 2.35 -3.31 1.72
N GLY A 31 1.37 -2.42 1.64
CA GLY A 31 0.58 -1.98 2.79
C GLY A 31 1.37 -1.23 3.87
N LYS A 32 2.62 -0.80 3.60
CA LYS A 32 3.44 -0.07 4.58
C LYS A 32 2.74 1.21 5.04
N LYS A 33 2.53 1.31 6.35
CA LYS A 33 1.95 2.47 7.03
C LYS A 33 3.04 3.29 7.75
N SER A 34 2.67 4.46 8.23
CA SER A 34 3.52 5.24 9.13
C SER A 34 3.75 4.49 10.44
N LYS A 35 4.93 4.62 11.03
CA LYS A 35 5.27 4.05 12.33
C LYS A 35 5.70 5.13 13.32
N MET A 36 5.41 4.93 14.61
CA MET A 36 5.98 5.76 15.67
C MET A 36 7.37 5.25 16.02
N SER A 37 8.36 6.14 16.08
CA SER A 37 9.72 5.81 16.49
C SER A 37 10.18 6.75 17.58
N GLY A 38 10.79 6.23 18.63
CA GLY A 38 11.52 7.04 19.60
C GLY A 38 12.68 7.76 18.93
N GLN A 39 12.93 9.00 19.33
CA GLN A 39 14.18 9.69 19.02
C GLN A 39 15.12 9.62 20.22
N ARG A 40 16.42 9.73 19.94
CA ARG A 40 17.45 9.80 20.97
C ARG A 40 18.40 10.93 20.63
N LYS A 41 18.84 11.67 21.64
CA LYS A 41 19.84 12.73 21.51
C LYS A 41 21.08 12.33 22.31
N LYS A 42 22.26 12.45 21.69
CA LYS A 42 23.53 12.29 22.40
C LYS A 42 23.91 13.65 22.99
N LEU A 43 24.10 13.69 24.30
CA LEU A 43 24.52 14.91 25.02
C LEU A 43 26.00 14.83 25.40
N MET A 44 26.48 13.65 25.81
CA MET A 44 27.91 13.37 26.05
C MET A 44 28.25 11.91 25.71
N SER A 45 28.18 10.97 26.65
CA SER A 45 28.57 9.56 26.39
C SER A 45 27.41 8.67 25.93
N ARG A 46 26.20 8.87 26.49
CA ARG A 46 25.02 8.03 26.22
C ARG A 46 23.91 8.75 25.46
N TYR A 47 23.11 7.95 24.76
CA TYR A 47 21.94 8.41 24.02
C TYR A 47 20.72 8.45 24.93
N ASN A 48 20.24 9.65 25.24
CA ASN A 48 19.05 9.82 26.06
C ASN A 48 17.80 9.72 25.19
N PRO A 49 16.79 8.91 25.59
CA PRO A 49 15.50 8.89 24.91
C PRO A 49 14.84 10.25 25.03
N THR A 50 14.32 10.76 23.92
CA THR A 50 13.56 12.01 23.88
C THR A 50 12.11 11.68 23.55
N TYR A 51 11.47 12.45 22.67
CA TYR A 51 10.09 12.25 22.27
C TYR A 51 9.95 11.21 21.15
N LYS A 52 8.75 10.67 21.00
CA LYS A 52 8.39 9.78 19.88
C LYS A 52 7.96 10.63 18.68
N LYS A 53 8.57 10.40 17.52
CA LYS A 53 8.22 11.06 16.25
C LYS A 53 7.64 10.06 15.26
N ARG A 54 6.57 10.44 14.57
CA ARG A 54 6.00 9.64 13.48
C ARG A 54 6.96 9.65 12.28
N LYS A 55 7.24 8.47 11.74
CA LYS A 55 8.04 8.27 10.52
C LYS A 55 7.11 7.78 9.42
N TYR A 56 7.10 8.48 8.30
CA TYR A 56 6.28 8.15 7.14
C TYR A 56 7.06 7.28 6.15
N PRO A 57 6.39 6.34 5.46
CA PRO A 57 7.00 5.66 4.33
C PRO A 57 7.30 6.66 3.20
N ASN A 58 8.42 6.46 2.50
CA ASN A 58 8.73 7.22 1.28
C ASN A 58 7.84 6.72 0.14
N LEU A 59 6.69 7.39 -0.04
CA LEU A 59 5.69 7.11 -1.06
C LEU A 59 5.96 7.97 -2.28
N GLN A 60 6.05 7.34 -3.44
CA GLN A 60 6.28 7.98 -4.72
C GLN A 60 5.29 7.42 -5.74
N TRP A 61 4.96 8.21 -6.75
CA TRP A 61 4.14 7.75 -7.86
C TRP A 61 4.96 6.81 -8.75
N ALA A 62 4.40 5.64 -9.04
CA ALA A 62 5.03 4.66 -9.92
C ALA A 62 4.01 4.13 -10.92
N THR A 63 4.48 3.92 -12.14
CA THR A 63 3.71 3.26 -13.20
C THR A 63 3.94 1.76 -13.11
N LEU A 64 2.86 1.00 -12.96
CA LEU A 64 2.87 -0.45 -13.00
C LEU A 64 3.05 -0.93 -14.45
N PRO A 65 3.53 -2.18 -14.67
CA PRO A 65 3.58 -2.77 -16.00
C PRO A 65 2.20 -2.88 -16.67
N SER A 66 1.12 -2.85 -15.89
CA SER A 66 -0.27 -2.77 -16.37
C SER A 66 -0.69 -1.37 -16.86
N GLY A 67 0.21 -0.38 -16.85
CA GLY A 67 -0.06 1.00 -17.30
C GLY A 67 -0.70 1.91 -16.23
N GLN A 68 -1.16 1.36 -15.11
CA GLN A 68 -1.77 2.15 -14.03
C GLN A 68 -0.73 2.87 -13.17
N ARG A 69 -1.07 4.07 -12.68
CA ARG A 69 -0.23 4.85 -11.74
C ARG A 69 -0.70 4.66 -10.31
N VAL A 70 0.21 4.24 -9.42
CA VAL A 70 -0.08 4.02 -7.99
C VAL A 70 0.95 4.69 -7.09
N LYS A 71 0.56 5.08 -5.87
CA LYS A 71 1.51 5.49 -4.83
C LYS A 71 2.15 4.25 -4.21
N ALA A 72 3.43 4.07 -4.48
CA ALA A 72 4.23 2.93 -4.03
C ALA A 72 5.43 3.36 -3.19
N CYS A 73 5.91 2.44 -2.36
CA CYS A 73 7.08 2.67 -1.53
C CYS A 73 8.37 2.63 -2.37
N ALA A 74 9.41 3.42 -2.03
CA ALA A 74 10.68 3.39 -2.75
C ALA A 74 11.31 1.98 -2.88
N LYS A 75 11.20 1.14 -1.83
CA LYS A 75 11.67 -0.27 -1.88
C LYS A 75 10.91 -1.09 -2.93
N CYS A 76 9.60 -0.84 -3.06
CA CYS A 76 8.70 -1.52 -3.96
C CYS A 76 9.00 -1.15 -5.41
N ILE A 77 9.23 0.14 -5.66
CA ILE A 77 9.64 0.66 -6.98
C ILE A 77 10.98 0.05 -7.40
N LYS A 78 11.96 0.03 -6.48
CA LYS A 78 13.26 -0.60 -6.72
C LYS A 78 13.15 -2.10 -7.00
N SER A 79 12.21 -2.81 -6.39
CA SER A 79 11.99 -4.24 -6.72
C SER A 79 11.31 -4.44 -8.07
N LEU A 80 10.45 -3.51 -8.50
CA LEU A 80 9.80 -3.59 -9.82
C LEU A 80 10.84 -3.42 -10.94
N SER A 81 11.79 -2.50 -10.79
CA SER A 81 12.81 -2.27 -11.81
C SER A 81 13.76 -3.46 -12.01
N LYS A 82 14.02 -4.25 -10.95
CA LYS A 82 14.89 -5.43 -11.01
C LYS A 82 14.29 -6.64 -11.72
N LYS A 83 12.96 -6.74 -11.80
CA LYS A 83 12.27 -7.87 -12.46
C LYS A 83 12.15 -7.67 -13.97
N LYS A 84 12.51 -6.49 -14.48
CA LYS A 84 12.41 -6.12 -15.89
C LYS A 84 13.69 -6.47 -16.68
N SER A 85 14.80 -6.78 -16.00
CA SER A 85 16.07 -7.19 -16.59
C SER A 85 16.09 -8.68 -16.90
#